data_AF-A0A7V5VYS2-F1
#
_entry.id   AF-A0A7V5VYS2-F1
#
_cell.length_a   1.000
_cell.length_b   1.000
_cell.length_c   1.000
_cell.angle_alpha   90.00
_cell.angle_beta   90.00
_cell.angle_gamma   90.00
#
_symmetry.space_group_name_H-M   'P 1'
#
loop_
_entity.id
_entity.type
_entity.pdbx_description
1 polymer ?
#
loop_
_entity_poly.entity_id
_entity_poly.type
_entity_poly.pdbx_seq_one_letter_code
_entity_poly.pdbx_strand_id
1 'polypeptide(L)'
;MGKLFNSLPDCFLKKVLTGEDPDLVENILNLKNQFEKEQDKEKKVVYKERLSSCYWNLFNEIAKKLNQNTTKEKRLMIRFGIFDLKYLSQEDQKLILSQKFEETDPENTIYYLDEWLIAVFEGKIKPSVVDEQPRSTAEKKDNALQSKYERLAGSVEAEKNNYRALYEKRKLTEDAILALVNSIIFHTQDPLLGNTDVYTDEQIQKMDEIVDNFRELKKLDKDMKSTKNSFYDLYEELRNLEQEINNSTNNSNQNMVYTVDSRTIESEIGAIRQMIKMTVGRQGNHFPILTSSLLPRETNEYNFKINAYKQIQKVVELDYTVFDRTWRQNTSRIPPYVILVPGYGNYGICWEPYDKYNKATSKGRIALPIFCKNPRFAVTVALGDFRWQCAKEMAGYHWMDPTEGLTGKYYEYITENKIKGDIKTLFIEDYILWITKESEGIQKLNKDVRYIFWRNVPFPDKLKEELSYKGFYYNELYKKEMTYRMSKN
;
A
#
# COMPACT_ATOMS: atom_id res chain seq x y z
N MET A 1 -14.12 21.85 33.87
CA MET A 1 -15.06 21.67 32.74
C MET A 1 -16.16 22.72 32.81
N GLY A 2 -16.53 23.30 31.67
CA GLY A 2 -17.44 24.46 31.60
C GLY A 2 -18.93 24.12 31.69
N LYS A 3 -19.78 25.14 31.58
CA LYS A 3 -21.23 25.05 31.77
C LYS A 3 -21.90 24.19 30.69
N LEU A 4 -21.54 24.37 29.42
CA LEU A 4 -22.11 23.60 28.31
C LEU A 4 -21.72 22.12 28.44
N PHE A 5 -20.47 21.82 28.76
CA PHE A 5 -20.05 20.43 28.98
C PHE A 5 -20.84 19.74 30.10
N ASN A 6 -21.01 20.42 31.24
CA ASN A 6 -21.72 19.84 32.39
C ASN A 6 -23.19 19.55 32.10
N SER A 7 -23.80 20.32 31.18
CA SER A 7 -25.19 20.10 30.73
C SER A 7 -25.38 18.97 29.73
N LEU A 8 -24.29 18.39 29.18
CA LEU A 8 -24.41 17.24 28.28
C LEU A 8 -24.87 15.99 29.04
N PRO A 9 -25.78 15.18 28.46
CA PRO A 9 -26.11 13.85 28.99
C PRO A 9 -24.90 12.92 28.88
N ASP A 10 -24.93 11.77 29.57
CA ASP A 10 -23.90 10.73 29.37
C ASP A 10 -24.06 10.09 27.99
N CYS A 11 -23.37 10.67 27.01
CA CYS A 11 -23.44 10.30 25.61
C CYS A 11 -22.04 10.24 24.97
N PHE A 12 -21.97 9.73 23.74
CA PHE A 12 -20.72 9.62 22.98
C PHE A 12 -19.94 10.94 22.95
N LEU A 13 -20.60 12.06 22.64
CA LEU A 13 -19.97 13.39 22.59
C LEU A 13 -19.34 13.77 23.93
N LYS A 14 -20.02 13.53 25.06
CA LYS A 14 -19.49 13.83 26.39
C LYS A 14 -18.24 13.01 26.67
N LYS A 15 -18.24 11.72 26.34
CA LYS A 15 -17.08 10.82 26.50
C LYS A 15 -15.89 11.23 25.65
N VAL A 16 -16.11 11.70 24.43
CA VAL A 16 -15.04 12.25 23.56
C VAL A 16 -14.41 13.51 24.18
N LEU A 17 -15.23 14.41 24.71
CA LEU A 17 -14.75 15.70 25.26
C LEU A 17 -14.14 15.58 26.66
N THR A 18 -14.37 14.48 27.39
CA THR A 18 -13.83 14.27 28.73
C THR A 18 -12.30 14.31 28.75
N GLY A 19 -11.74 15.17 29.61
CA GLY A 19 -10.29 15.33 29.78
C GLY A 19 -9.62 16.23 28.75
N GLU A 20 -10.38 16.86 27.84
CA GLU A 20 -9.86 17.88 26.93
C GLU A 20 -9.93 19.30 27.52
N ASP A 21 -9.23 20.22 26.86
CA ASP A 21 -9.12 21.61 27.29
C ASP A 21 -10.51 22.28 27.46
N PRO A 22 -10.83 22.84 28.65
CA PRO A 22 -12.15 23.39 28.92
C PRO A 22 -12.58 24.51 27.97
N ASP A 23 -11.65 25.36 27.54
CA ASP A 23 -11.95 26.51 26.67
C ASP A 23 -12.24 26.03 25.24
N LEU A 24 -11.46 25.08 24.74
CA LEU A 24 -11.70 24.41 23.46
C LEU A 24 -13.05 23.68 23.45
N VAL A 25 -13.38 22.98 24.55
CA VAL A 25 -14.64 22.25 24.73
C VAL A 25 -15.84 23.20 24.73
N GLU A 26 -15.80 24.28 25.50
CA GLU A 26 -16.90 25.27 25.51
C GLU A 26 -17.06 25.95 24.15
N ASN A 27 -15.95 26.28 23.49
CA ASN A 27 -15.96 26.89 22.15
C ASN A 27 -16.62 25.96 21.12
N ILE A 28 -16.20 24.70 21.03
CA ILE A 28 -16.75 23.76 20.04
C ILE A 28 -18.23 23.47 20.30
N LEU A 29 -18.65 23.39 21.57
CA LEU A 29 -20.06 23.21 21.92
C LEU A 29 -20.91 24.43 21.59
N ASN A 30 -20.38 25.65 21.76
CA ASN A 30 -21.05 26.87 21.35
C ASN A 30 -21.21 26.94 19.81
N LEU A 31 -20.13 26.70 19.06
CA LEU A 31 -20.15 26.67 17.59
C LEU A 31 -21.12 25.60 17.07
N LYS A 32 -21.16 24.43 17.71
CA LYS A 32 -22.12 23.37 17.41
C LYS A 32 -23.56 23.85 17.59
N ASN A 33 -23.88 24.51 18.71
CA ASN A 33 -25.22 25.05 18.96
C ASN A 33 -25.62 26.13 17.96
N GLN A 34 -24.68 27.00 17.56
CA GLN A 34 -24.91 28.02 16.53
C GLN A 34 -25.20 27.38 15.17
N PHE A 35 -24.37 26.41 14.76
CA PHE A 35 -24.54 25.69 13.50
C PHE A 35 -25.89 24.94 13.42
N GLU A 36 -26.33 24.33 14.52
CA GLU A 36 -27.58 23.57 14.56
C GLU A 36 -28.83 24.43 14.53
N LYS A 37 -28.82 25.57 15.24
CA LYS A 37 -29.96 26.48 15.34
C LYS A 37 -30.11 27.40 14.12
N GLU A 38 -29.01 27.65 13.40
CA GLU A 38 -29.03 28.55 12.25
C GLU A 38 -29.87 27.99 11.09
N GLN A 39 -30.76 28.84 10.60
CA GLN A 39 -31.68 28.56 9.48
C GLN A 39 -31.24 29.29 8.21
N ASP A 40 -30.57 30.44 8.35
CA ASP A 40 -30.05 31.18 7.22
C ASP A 40 -28.92 30.42 6.52
N LYS A 41 -29.03 30.23 5.21
CA LYS A 41 -28.10 29.38 4.45
C LYS A 41 -26.68 29.94 4.43
N GLU A 42 -26.52 31.26 4.28
CA GLU A 42 -25.20 31.89 4.18
C GLU A 42 -24.47 31.88 5.52
N LYS A 43 -25.17 32.27 6.60
CA LYS A 43 -24.61 32.20 7.96
C LYS A 43 -24.31 30.78 8.38
N LYS A 44 -25.12 29.80 7.97
CA LYS A 44 -24.88 28.39 8.26
C LYS A 44 -23.60 27.87 7.62
N VAL A 45 -23.23 28.35 6.43
CA VAL A 45 -21.93 28.04 5.80
C VAL A 45 -20.78 28.59 6.66
N VAL A 46 -20.88 29.84 7.12
CA VAL A 46 -19.85 30.45 7.99
C VAL A 46 -19.70 29.68 9.31
N TYR A 47 -20.81 29.30 9.96
CA TYR A 47 -20.75 28.48 11.17
C TYR A 47 -20.21 27.07 10.91
N LYS A 48 -20.52 26.47 9.76
CA LYS A 48 -19.97 25.19 9.33
C LYS A 48 -18.44 25.26 9.19
N GLU A 49 -17.90 26.31 8.59
CA GLU A 49 -16.46 26.52 8.45
C GLU A 49 -15.77 26.75 9.80
N ARG A 50 -16.33 27.59 10.66
CA ARG A 50 -15.81 27.82 12.02
C ARG A 50 -15.82 26.55 12.86
N LEU A 51 -16.92 25.79 12.81
CA LEU A 51 -17.05 24.49 13.46
C LEU A 51 -16.02 23.49 12.91
N SER A 52 -15.80 23.47 11.59
CA SER A 52 -14.80 22.60 10.96
C SER A 52 -13.39 22.92 11.45
N SER A 53 -13.03 24.20 11.50
CA SER A 53 -11.73 24.64 12.02
C SER A 53 -11.54 24.27 13.49
N CYS A 54 -12.57 24.48 14.32
CA CYS A 54 -12.54 24.12 15.73
C CYS A 54 -12.48 22.59 15.93
N TYR A 55 -13.21 21.83 15.12
CA TYR A 55 -13.15 20.36 15.11
C TYR A 55 -11.76 19.86 14.75
N TRP A 56 -11.09 20.45 13.75
CA TRP A 56 -9.70 20.11 13.43
C TRP A 56 -8.74 20.41 14.58
N ASN A 57 -8.95 21.49 15.32
CA ASN A 57 -8.14 21.77 16.50
C ASN A 57 -8.35 20.70 17.59
N LEU A 58 -9.60 20.32 17.87
CA LEU A 58 -9.90 19.22 18.78
C LEU A 58 -9.31 17.88 18.32
N PHE A 59 -9.45 17.58 17.02
CA PHE A 59 -8.88 16.40 16.40
C PHE A 59 -7.37 16.34 16.62
N ASN A 60 -6.66 17.45 16.37
CA ASN A 60 -5.22 17.54 16.54
C ASN A 60 -4.80 17.32 18.00
N GLU A 61 -5.48 17.95 18.96
CA GLU A 61 -5.15 17.82 20.39
C GLU A 61 -5.41 16.40 20.92
N ILE A 62 -6.46 15.73 20.45
CA ILE A 62 -6.71 14.33 20.77
C ILE A 62 -5.67 13.43 20.08
N ALA A 63 -5.38 13.67 18.79
CA ALA A 63 -4.42 12.89 18.02
C ALA A 63 -3.03 12.94 18.66
N LYS A 64 -2.54 14.11 19.10
CA LYS A 64 -1.24 14.24 19.78
C LYS A 64 -1.09 13.38 21.04
N LYS A 65 -2.19 13.03 21.71
CA LYS A 65 -2.22 12.26 22.96
C LYS A 65 -2.55 10.78 22.73
N LEU A 66 -2.75 10.36 21.48
CA LEU A 66 -3.25 9.04 21.12
C LEU A 66 -2.26 7.95 21.51
N ASN A 67 -2.77 6.90 22.16
CA ASN A 67 -2.02 5.70 22.57
C ASN A 67 -2.96 4.50 22.70
N GLN A 68 -2.43 3.31 22.97
CA GLN A 68 -3.22 2.08 23.12
C GLN A 68 -4.33 2.16 24.18
N ASN A 69 -4.12 2.93 25.25
CA ASN A 69 -5.06 3.09 26.36
C ASN A 69 -6.11 4.19 26.12
N THR A 70 -6.08 4.85 24.96
CA THR A 70 -7.06 5.90 24.64
C THR A 70 -8.45 5.31 24.54
N THR A 71 -9.44 6.03 25.11
CA THR A 71 -10.83 5.55 25.15
C THR A 71 -11.38 5.23 23.77
N LYS A 72 -12.27 4.24 23.71
CA LYS A 72 -12.88 3.79 22.47
C LYS A 72 -13.57 4.93 21.71
N GLU A 73 -14.25 5.82 22.42
CA GLU A 73 -14.97 6.95 21.83
C GLU A 73 -14.03 7.95 21.14
N LYS A 74 -12.89 8.30 21.78
CA LYS A 74 -11.87 9.15 21.15
C LYS A 74 -11.23 8.48 19.95
N ARG A 75 -10.94 7.17 20.04
CA ARG A 75 -10.43 6.41 18.89
C ARG A 75 -11.43 6.35 17.74
N LEU A 76 -12.73 6.18 18.02
CA LEU A 76 -13.79 6.20 16.99
C LEU A 76 -13.95 7.58 16.34
N MET A 77 -13.77 8.68 17.09
CA MET A 77 -13.71 10.03 16.52
C MET A 77 -12.57 10.16 15.52
N ILE A 78 -11.35 9.75 15.88
CA ILE A 78 -10.19 9.79 14.98
C ILE A 78 -10.38 8.86 13.77
N ARG A 79 -10.89 7.66 14.00
CA ARG A 79 -11.09 6.61 12.98
C ARG A 79 -12.09 6.99 11.90
N PHE A 80 -13.26 7.50 12.30
CA PHE A 80 -14.40 7.68 11.39
C PHE A 80 -14.81 9.13 11.20
N GLY A 81 -14.24 10.08 11.96
CA GLY A 81 -14.66 11.47 11.96
C GLY A 81 -15.96 11.71 12.75
N ILE A 82 -16.33 10.83 13.68
CA ILE A 82 -17.57 10.94 14.45
C ILE A 82 -17.38 12.00 15.53
N PHE A 83 -18.13 13.11 15.43
CA PHE A 83 -18.20 14.10 16.51
C PHE A 83 -19.35 13.82 17.48
N ASP A 84 -20.56 13.62 16.93
CA ASP A 84 -21.78 13.35 17.69
C ASP A 84 -22.62 12.33 16.92
N LEU A 85 -23.05 11.26 17.58
CA LEU A 85 -23.83 10.19 16.95
C LEU A 85 -25.16 10.69 16.40
N LYS A 86 -25.70 11.81 16.91
CA LYS A 86 -26.96 12.37 16.40
C LYS A 86 -26.89 12.86 14.96
N TYR A 87 -25.69 13.07 14.42
CA TYR A 87 -25.50 13.39 13.01
C TYR A 87 -25.61 12.17 12.10
N LEU A 88 -25.72 10.99 12.69
CA LEU A 88 -25.89 9.72 12.00
C LEU A 88 -27.30 9.17 12.22
N SER A 89 -27.90 8.65 11.16
CA SER A 89 -29.12 7.84 11.22
C SER A 89 -28.87 6.56 12.03
N GLN A 90 -29.92 5.94 12.57
CA GLN A 90 -29.78 4.70 13.35
C GLN A 90 -29.15 3.57 12.52
N GLU A 91 -29.46 3.50 11.22
CA GLU A 91 -28.87 2.53 10.30
C GLU A 91 -27.37 2.75 10.12
N ASP A 92 -26.96 4.01 9.89
CA ASP A 92 -25.55 4.36 9.70
C ASP A 92 -24.75 4.17 11.01
N GLN A 93 -25.34 4.48 12.16
CA GLN A 93 -24.75 4.18 13.47
C GLN A 93 -24.51 2.68 13.62
N LYS A 94 -25.51 1.84 13.31
CA LYS A 94 -25.39 0.39 13.37
C LYS A 94 -24.32 -0.12 12.42
N LEU A 95 -24.26 0.39 11.19
CA LEU A 95 -23.26 0.01 10.19
C LEU A 95 -21.84 0.29 10.67
N ILE A 96 -21.58 1.48 11.20
CA ILE A 96 -20.23 1.89 11.62
C ILE A 96 -19.83 1.26 12.95
N LEU A 97 -20.73 1.22 13.93
CA LEU A 97 -20.43 0.70 15.27
C LEU A 97 -20.40 -0.83 15.34
N SER A 98 -20.98 -1.53 14.36
CA SER A 98 -20.87 -2.99 14.25
C SER A 98 -19.53 -3.46 13.68
N GLN A 99 -18.72 -2.56 13.12
CA GLN A 99 -17.38 -2.91 12.66
C GLN A 99 -16.53 -3.37 13.85
N LYS A 100 -15.75 -4.43 13.63
CA LYS A 100 -14.81 -4.91 14.64
C LYS A 100 -13.81 -3.79 14.97
N PHE A 101 -13.66 -3.52 16.26
CA PHE A 101 -12.77 -2.46 16.72
C PHE A 101 -11.30 -2.83 16.48
N GLU A 102 -10.95 -4.07 16.82
CA GLU A 102 -9.66 -4.68 16.50
C GLU A 102 -9.88 -5.70 15.39
N GLU A 103 -9.31 -5.40 14.24
CA GLU A 103 -9.35 -6.26 13.06
C GLU A 103 -8.03 -6.12 12.31
N THR A 104 -7.51 -7.22 11.79
CA THR A 104 -6.32 -7.27 10.95
C THR A 104 -6.70 -7.83 9.59
N ASP A 105 -6.14 -7.25 8.53
CA ASP A 105 -6.21 -7.85 7.21
C ASP A 105 -5.15 -8.97 7.08
N PRO A 106 -5.30 -9.90 6.12
CA PRO A 106 -4.37 -11.02 5.95
C PRO A 106 -2.90 -10.63 5.72
N GLU A 107 -2.64 -9.44 5.15
CA GLU A 107 -1.29 -8.95 4.89
C GLU A 107 -0.79 -7.98 5.98
N ASN A 108 -1.63 -7.66 6.97
CA ASN A 108 -1.38 -6.70 8.04
C ASN A 108 -0.81 -5.36 7.52
N THR A 109 -1.41 -4.84 6.44
CA THR A 109 -0.98 -3.59 5.79
C THR A 109 -2.00 -2.47 5.87
N ILE A 110 -3.23 -2.75 6.30
CA ILE A 110 -4.33 -1.79 6.28
C ILE A 110 -4.58 -1.26 7.69
N TYR A 111 -4.47 0.05 7.86
CA TYR A 111 -4.61 0.75 9.12
C TYR A 111 -5.78 1.73 9.07
N TYR A 112 -6.63 1.70 10.08
CA TYR A 112 -7.43 2.87 10.39
C TYR A 112 -6.54 3.99 10.91
N LEU A 113 -6.99 5.23 10.76
CA LEU A 113 -6.18 6.39 11.09
C LEU A 113 -5.66 6.41 12.54
N ASP A 114 -6.47 5.98 13.51
CA ASP A 114 -6.07 5.89 14.90
C ASP A 114 -4.97 4.83 15.12
N GLU A 115 -5.07 3.70 14.42
CA GLU A 115 -4.07 2.61 14.49
C GLU A 115 -2.75 3.04 13.83
N TRP A 116 -2.84 3.74 12.70
CA TRP A 116 -1.70 4.30 11.99
C TRP A 116 -0.92 5.27 12.89
N LEU A 117 -1.62 6.25 13.48
CA LEU A 117 -1.02 7.23 14.38
C LEU A 117 -0.35 6.55 15.59
N ILE A 118 -1.01 5.59 16.23
CA ILE A 118 -0.43 4.83 17.35
C ILE A 118 0.84 4.10 16.89
N ALA A 119 0.81 3.43 15.74
CA ALA A 119 1.95 2.69 15.22
C ALA A 119 3.14 3.61 14.88
N VAL A 120 2.88 4.81 14.36
CA VAL A 120 3.92 5.82 14.12
C VAL A 120 4.47 6.35 15.44
N PHE A 121 3.62 6.71 16.41
CA PHE A 121 4.07 7.29 17.68
C PHE A 121 4.83 6.31 18.58
N GLU A 122 4.51 5.03 18.49
CA GLU A 122 5.28 3.96 19.15
C GLU A 122 6.60 3.65 18.44
N GLY A 123 6.90 4.30 17.31
CA GLY A 123 8.10 4.06 16.53
C GLY A 123 8.13 2.69 15.85
N LYS A 124 6.95 2.06 15.63
CA LYS A 124 6.82 0.79 14.89
C LYS A 124 6.81 1.02 13.38
N ILE A 125 6.24 2.15 12.95
CA ILE A 125 6.19 2.57 11.55
C ILE A 125 6.89 3.91 11.42
N LYS A 126 7.70 4.07 10.37
CA LYS A 126 8.37 5.33 10.07
C LYS A 126 7.32 6.42 9.77
N PRO A 127 7.50 7.66 10.25
CA PRO A 127 6.65 8.78 9.90
C PRO A 127 6.58 9.00 8.38
N SER A 128 5.46 9.56 7.93
CA SER A 128 5.22 9.92 6.54
C SER A 128 6.12 11.09 6.14
N VAL A 129 6.74 11.00 4.96
CA VAL A 129 7.53 12.11 4.44
C VAL A 129 6.58 13.21 3.95
N VAL A 130 6.87 14.45 4.33
CA VAL A 130 6.23 15.65 3.78
C VAL A 130 7.34 16.48 3.13
N ASP A 131 7.17 16.84 1.86
CA ASP A 131 8.07 17.76 1.16
C ASP A 131 7.89 19.17 1.76
N GLU A 132 8.52 19.49 2.89
CA GLU A 132 8.86 20.87 3.29
C GLU A 132 9.67 20.97 4.60
N GLN A 133 10.92 21.44 4.48
CA GLN A 133 11.59 22.51 5.25
C GLN A 133 13.13 22.31 5.20
N PRO A 134 13.93 23.37 4.93
CA PRO A 134 15.38 23.30 5.01
C PRO A 134 15.81 23.02 6.46
N ARG A 135 16.44 21.86 6.67
CA ARG A 135 16.94 21.44 7.99
C ARG A 135 18.30 22.07 8.31
N SER A 136 18.61 22.20 9.60
CA SER A 136 19.88 22.72 10.11
C SER A 136 21.08 21.83 9.76
N THR A 137 22.30 22.35 9.88
CA THR A 137 23.53 21.65 9.47
C THR A 137 23.86 20.42 10.34
N ALA A 138 23.48 20.44 11.62
CA ALA A 138 23.61 19.28 12.52
C ALA A 138 22.62 18.17 12.14
N GLU A 139 21.36 18.54 11.89
CA GLU A 139 20.32 17.63 11.40
C GLU A 139 20.69 17.01 10.04
N LYS A 140 21.49 17.69 9.20
CA LYS A 140 22.00 17.12 7.94
C LYS A 140 23.01 16.00 8.14
N LYS A 141 23.86 16.06 9.18
CA LYS A 141 24.86 15.00 9.47
C LYS A 141 24.22 13.77 10.10
N ASP A 142 23.35 13.96 11.09
CA ASP A 142 22.63 12.85 11.73
C ASP A 142 21.72 12.13 10.72
N ASN A 143 21.06 12.89 9.84
CA ASN A 143 20.24 12.34 8.76
C ASN A 143 21.08 11.67 7.65
N ALA A 144 22.34 12.06 7.46
CA ALA A 144 23.25 11.37 6.54
C ALA A 144 23.68 9.99 7.08
N LEU A 145 23.96 9.89 8.38
CA LEU A 145 24.20 8.61 9.06
C LEU A 145 22.95 7.74 9.06
N GLN A 146 21.79 8.30 9.41
CA GLN A 146 20.51 7.59 9.40
C GLN A 146 20.13 7.11 8.00
N SER A 147 20.30 7.92 6.96
CA SER A 147 20.03 7.50 5.58
C SER A 147 21.00 6.42 5.09
N LYS A 148 22.28 6.48 5.50
CA LYS A 148 23.24 5.40 5.22
C LYS A 148 22.78 4.11 5.91
N TYR A 149 22.39 4.19 7.17
CA TYR A 149 21.85 3.06 7.93
C TYR A 149 20.62 2.45 7.24
N GLU A 150 19.63 3.25 6.87
CA GLU A 150 18.40 2.77 6.21
C GLU A 150 18.67 2.10 4.86
N ARG A 151 19.59 2.66 4.07
CA ARG A 151 19.98 2.05 2.79
C ARG A 151 20.63 0.68 3.00
N LEU A 152 21.49 0.59 4.00
CA LEU A 152 22.21 -0.64 4.29
C LEU A 152 21.31 -1.69 4.92
N ALA A 153 20.46 -1.31 5.88
CA ALA A 153 19.45 -2.16 6.48
C ALA A 153 18.51 -2.76 5.41
N GLY A 154 18.05 -1.92 4.47
CA GLY A 154 17.27 -2.38 3.32
C GLY A 154 18.02 -3.36 2.42
N SER A 155 19.32 -3.15 2.23
CA SER A 155 20.17 -4.06 1.43
C SER A 155 20.38 -5.41 2.13
N VAL A 156 20.61 -5.39 3.46
CA VAL A 156 20.73 -6.60 4.28
C VAL A 156 19.44 -7.41 4.24
N GLU A 157 18.29 -6.75 4.39
CA GLU A 157 16.98 -7.42 4.34
C GLU A 157 16.69 -7.96 2.93
N ALA A 158 17.07 -7.24 1.87
CA ALA A 158 16.94 -7.72 0.50
C ALA A 158 17.79 -8.97 0.24
N GLU A 159 19.05 -9.01 0.69
CA GLU A 159 19.90 -10.21 0.57
C GLU A 159 19.36 -11.39 1.39
N LYS A 160 18.80 -11.11 2.58
CA LYS A 160 18.13 -12.14 3.39
C LYS A 160 16.91 -12.73 2.66
N ASN A 161 16.10 -11.89 2.02
CA ASN A 161 14.95 -12.33 1.23
C ASN A 161 15.39 -13.11 -0.02
N ASN A 162 16.46 -12.67 -0.69
CA ASN A 162 17.06 -13.39 -1.81
C ASN A 162 17.52 -14.80 -1.38
N TYR A 163 18.25 -14.90 -0.27
CA TYR A 163 18.68 -16.20 0.26
C TYR A 163 17.48 -17.11 0.58
N ARG A 164 16.41 -16.54 1.15
CA ARG A 164 15.18 -17.29 1.44
C ARG A 164 14.51 -17.79 0.16
N ALA A 165 14.45 -16.99 -0.90
CA ALA A 165 13.90 -17.42 -2.19
C ALA A 165 14.72 -18.56 -2.81
N LEU A 166 16.04 -18.47 -2.75
CA LEU A 166 16.93 -19.56 -3.20
C LEU A 166 16.76 -20.83 -2.36
N TYR A 167 16.58 -20.68 -1.04
CA TYR A 167 16.29 -21.80 -0.14
C TYR A 167 14.98 -22.52 -0.49
N GLU A 168 13.90 -21.79 -0.72
CA GLU A 168 12.60 -22.39 -1.13
C GLU A 168 12.74 -23.09 -2.49
N LYS A 169 13.44 -22.48 -3.45
CA LYS A 169 13.70 -23.11 -4.76
C LYS A 169 14.52 -24.39 -4.63
N ARG A 170 15.54 -24.40 -3.75
CA ARG A 170 16.32 -25.60 -3.44
C ARG A 170 15.42 -26.69 -2.86
N LYS A 171 14.58 -26.35 -1.88
CA LYS A 171 13.64 -27.28 -1.25
C LYS A 171 12.69 -27.90 -2.28
N LEU A 172 12.08 -27.09 -3.16
CA LEU A 172 11.22 -27.59 -4.24
C LEU A 172 11.97 -28.53 -5.20
N THR A 173 13.23 -28.24 -5.50
CA THR A 173 14.06 -29.08 -6.36
C THR A 173 14.41 -30.40 -5.66
N GLU A 174 14.71 -30.37 -4.36
CA GLU A 174 14.94 -31.56 -3.53
C GLU A 174 13.66 -32.43 -3.46
N ASP A 175 12.49 -31.81 -3.24
CA ASP A 175 11.19 -32.50 -3.24
C ASP A 175 10.86 -33.12 -4.61
N ALA A 176 11.19 -32.43 -5.71
CA ALA A 176 11.04 -32.95 -7.07
C ALA A 176 11.93 -34.18 -7.32
N ILE A 177 13.19 -34.15 -6.87
CA ILE A 177 14.08 -35.31 -6.96
C ILE A 177 13.50 -36.49 -6.17
N LEU A 178 12.99 -36.27 -4.96
CA LEU A 178 12.35 -37.33 -4.17
C LEU A 178 11.15 -37.94 -4.91
N ALA A 179 10.31 -37.11 -5.53
CA ALA A 179 9.17 -37.58 -6.32
C ALA A 179 9.61 -38.42 -7.54
N LEU A 180 10.65 -37.96 -8.26
CA LEU A 180 11.22 -38.69 -9.40
C LEU A 180 11.83 -40.03 -8.97
N VAL A 181 12.61 -40.04 -7.89
CA VAL A 181 13.20 -41.27 -7.34
C VAL A 181 12.10 -42.28 -6.97
N ASN A 182 11.04 -41.85 -6.28
CA ASN A 182 9.92 -42.72 -5.93
C ASN A 182 9.24 -43.33 -7.17
N SER A 183 9.16 -42.58 -8.27
CA SER A 183 8.61 -43.10 -9.52
C SER A 183 9.54 -44.07 -10.25
N ILE A 184 10.86 -43.88 -10.13
CA ILE A 184 11.85 -44.74 -10.78
C ILE A 184 11.96 -46.09 -10.09
N ILE A 185 11.87 -46.13 -8.76
CA ILE A 185 12.00 -47.39 -7.99
C ILE A 185 10.72 -48.23 -7.96
N PHE A 186 9.63 -47.75 -8.55
CA PHE A 186 8.37 -48.49 -8.64
C PHE A 186 8.43 -49.49 -9.79
N HIS A 187 8.51 -50.79 -9.48
CA HIS A 187 8.57 -51.86 -10.48
C HIS A 187 7.32 -52.74 -10.44
N THR A 188 6.82 -53.08 -11.62
CA THR A 188 5.84 -54.16 -11.81
C THR A 188 6.54 -55.52 -11.73
N GLN A 189 5.78 -56.60 -11.58
CA GLN A 189 6.32 -57.95 -11.67
C GLN A 189 6.16 -58.48 -13.10
N ASP A 190 7.20 -59.12 -13.62
CA ASP A 190 7.12 -59.86 -14.87
C ASP A 190 6.27 -61.13 -14.66
N PRO A 191 5.18 -61.32 -15.43
CA PRO A 191 4.25 -62.44 -15.23
C PRO A 191 4.84 -63.84 -15.49
N LEU A 192 5.93 -63.94 -16.26
CA LEU A 192 6.51 -65.22 -16.70
C LEU A 192 7.78 -65.57 -15.92
N LEU A 193 8.57 -64.57 -15.55
CA LEU A 193 9.84 -64.70 -14.85
C LEU A 193 9.68 -64.65 -13.32
N GLY A 194 8.55 -64.15 -12.82
CA GLY A 194 8.25 -64.07 -11.38
C GLY A 194 9.12 -63.08 -10.59
N ASN A 195 9.89 -62.24 -11.29
CA ASN A 195 10.79 -61.24 -10.73
C ASN A 195 10.33 -59.82 -11.10
N THR A 196 10.96 -58.79 -10.54
CA THR A 196 10.70 -57.38 -10.92
C THR A 196 11.05 -57.13 -12.39
N ASP A 197 10.17 -56.42 -13.07
CA ASP A 197 10.29 -56.05 -14.49
C ASP A 197 11.40 -55.01 -14.72
N VAL A 198 11.83 -54.88 -15.97
CA VAL A 198 12.85 -53.90 -16.39
C VAL A 198 12.30 -52.47 -16.33
N TYR A 199 13.19 -51.48 -16.37
CA TYR A 199 12.79 -50.07 -16.42
C TYR A 199 12.01 -49.76 -17.71
N THR A 200 10.94 -48.98 -17.58
CA THR A 200 10.20 -48.45 -18.72
C THR A 200 10.90 -47.25 -19.34
N ASP A 201 10.59 -46.92 -20.60
CA ASP A 201 11.12 -45.72 -21.27
C ASP A 201 10.80 -44.43 -20.48
N GLU A 202 9.63 -44.37 -19.84
CA GLU A 202 9.24 -43.25 -18.97
C GLU A 202 10.13 -43.15 -17.72
N GLN A 203 10.51 -44.28 -17.12
CA GLN A 203 11.43 -44.30 -15.98
C GLN A 203 12.85 -43.89 -16.39
N ILE A 204 13.30 -44.29 -17.58
CA ILE A 204 14.59 -43.87 -18.13
C ILE A 204 14.60 -42.35 -18.37
N GLN A 205 13.55 -41.77 -18.95
CA GLN A 205 13.42 -40.32 -19.12
C GLN A 205 13.48 -39.58 -17.77
N LYS A 206 12.82 -40.09 -16.74
CA LYS A 206 12.88 -39.53 -15.39
C LYS A 206 14.29 -39.59 -14.78
N MET A 207 15.10 -40.59 -15.13
CA MET A 207 16.51 -40.63 -14.70
C MET A 207 17.31 -39.46 -15.30
N ASP A 208 17.07 -39.11 -16.55
CA ASP A 208 17.71 -37.95 -17.19
C ASP A 208 17.26 -36.63 -16.54
N GLU A 209 15.97 -36.48 -16.21
CA GLU A 209 15.44 -35.32 -15.48
C GLU A 209 16.10 -35.16 -14.10
N ILE A 210 16.44 -36.25 -13.41
CA ILE A 210 17.18 -36.20 -12.15
C ILE A 210 18.58 -35.58 -12.35
N VAL A 211 19.28 -35.91 -13.44
CA VAL A 211 20.60 -35.35 -13.74
C VAL A 211 20.51 -33.83 -13.89
N ASP A 212 19.48 -33.32 -14.55
CA ASP A 212 19.26 -31.88 -14.71
C ASP A 212 18.90 -31.21 -13.39
N ASN A 213 18.06 -31.83 -12.56
CA ASN A 213 17.77 -31.32 -11.22
C ASN A 213 19.03 -31.27 -10.33
N PHE A 214 19.94 -32.24 -10.42
CA PHE A 214 21.22 -32.19 -9.72
C PHE A 214 22.14 -31.07 -10.23
N ARG A 215 22.13 -30.77 -11.53
CA ARG A 215 22.85 -29.61 -12.08
C ARG A 215 22.29 -28.31 -11.54
N GLU A 216 20.96 -28.19 -11.46
CA GLU A 216 20.29 -27.03 -10.88
C GLU A 216 20.60 -26.89 -9.38
N LEU A 217 20.62 -27.97 -8.60
CA LEU A 217 21.04 -27.93 -7.19
C LEU A 217 22.47 -27.40 -7.00
N LYS A 218 23.41 -27.81 -7.85
CA LYS A 218 24.79 -27.29 -7.81
C LYS A 218 24.87 -25.80 -8.13
N LYS A 219 24.04 -25.33 -9.07
CA LYS A 219 23.92 -23.90 -9.39
C LYS A 219 23.31 -23.13 -8.22
N LEU A 220 22.21 -23.63 -7.64
CA LEU A 220 21.57 -23.04 -6.47
C LEU A 220 22.53 -22.95 -5.28
N ASP A 221 23.32 -23.98 -5.00
CA ASP A 221 24.33 -23.93 -3.93
C ASP A 221 25.37 -22.83 -4.16
N LYS A 222 25.86 -22.66 -5.40
CA LYS A 222 26.77 -21.57 -5.76
C LYS A 222 26.14 -20.19 -5.54
N ASP A 223 24.91 -20.01 -6.00
CA ASP A 223 24.17 -18.75 -5.87
C ASP A 223 23.84 -18.43 -4.41
N MET A 224 23.47 -19.45 -3.62
CA MET A 224 23.24 -19.36 -2.17
C MET A 224 24.51 -18.97 -1.42
N LYS A 225 25.67 -19.56 -1.76
CA LYS A 225 26.97 -19.18 -1.16
C LYS A 225 27.31 -17.72 -1.46
N SER A 226 27.13 -17.28 -2.70
CA SER A 226 27.37 -15.88 -3.09
C SER A 226 26.47 -14.93 -2.29
N THR A 227 25.18 -15.22 -2.22
CA THR A 227 24.18 -14.42 -1.49
C THR A 227 24.48 -14.40 0.02
N LYS A 228 24.86 -15.56 0.58
CA LYS A 228 25.25 -15.70 1.99
C LYS A 228 26.45 -14.83 2.34
N ASN A 229 27.51 -14.85 1.53
CA ASN A 229 28.70 -14.02 1.76
C ASN A 229 28.35 -12.53 1.70
N SER A 230 27.62 -12.11 0.66
CA SER A 230 27.16 -10.73 0.53
C SER A 230 26.30 -10.28 1.72
N PHE A 231 25.47 -11.17 2.27
CA PHE A 231 24.68 -10.88 3.46
C PHE A 231 25.58 -10.60 4.68
N TYR A 232 26.58 -11.46 4.95
CA TYR A 232 27.47 -11.26 6.09
C TYR A 232 28.29 -9.98 5.96
N ASP A 233 28.82 -9.68 4.78
CA ASP A 233 29.58 -8.44 4.53
C ASP A 233 28.74 -7.19 4.83
N LEU A 234 27.50 -7.16 4.32
CA LEU A 234 26.57 -6.04 4.56
C LEU A 234 26.11 -5.97 6.02
N TYR A 235 25.93 -7.12 6.67
CA TYR A 235 25.51 -7.19 8.07
C TYR A 235 26.61 -6.70 9.02
N GLU A 236 27.88 -6.99 8.73
CA GLU A 236 29.01 -6.45 9.47
C GLU A 236 29.11 -4.93 9.31
N GLU A 237 28.95 -4.40 8.10
CA GLU A 237 28.91 -2.95 7.88
C GLU A 237 27.75 -2.29 8.64
N LEU A 238 26.58 -2.94 8.68
CA LEU A 238 25.39 -2.44 9.39
C LEU A 238 25.66 -2.37 10.89
N ARG A 239 26.22 -3.43 11.46
CA ARG A 239 26.57 -3.50 12.87
C ARG A 239 27.58 -2.44 13.28
N ASN A 240 28.57 -2.15 12.43
CA ASN A 240 29.55 -1.09 12.68
C ASN A 240 28.87 0.29 12.69
N LEU A 241 27.95 0.55 11.75
CA LEU A 241 27.16 1.78 11.74
C LEU A 241 26.23 1.90 12.96
N GLU A 242 25.61 0.81 13.42
CA GLU A 242 24.80 0.82 14.64
C GLU A 242 25.63 1.19 15.87
N GLN A 243 26.87 0.70 15.97
CA GLN A 243 27.78 1.06 17.05
C GLN A 243 28.16 2.54 16.98
N GLU A 244 28.43 3.08 15.78
CA GLU A 244 28.69 4.51 15.58
C GLU A 244 27.49 5.38 16.00
N ILE A 245 26.27 4.97 15.65
CA ILE A 245 25.03 5.68 16.01
C ILE A 245 24.77 5.61 17.53
N ASN A 246 24.91 4.43 18.14
CA ASN A 246 24.67 4.23 19.57
C ASN A 246 25.70 4.98 20.43
N ASN A 247 26.96 5.03 20.01
CA ASN A 247 27.99 5.84 20.68
C ASN A 247 27.72 7.34 20.57
N SER A 248 26.98 7.77 19.55
CA SER A 248 26.58 9.17 19.34
C SER A 248 25.29 9.54 20.10
N THR A 249 24.48 8.55 20.50
CA THR A 249 23.13 8.77 21.05
C THR A 249 23.02 8.16 22.45
N ASN A 250 23.16 8.97 23.50
CA ASN A 250 22.98 8.56 24.91
C ASN A 250 21.49 8.30 25.26
N ASN A 251 20.76 7.49 24.49
CA ASN A 251 19.36 7.16 24.80
C ASN A 251 19.10 5.65 24.84
N SER A 252 18.96 5.18 26.06
CA SER A 252 18.43 3.90 26.49
C SER A 252 16.93 3.80 26.23
N ASN A 253 16.52 3.17 25.13
CA ASN A 253 15.23 2.45 25.02
C ASN A 253 15.30 1.45 23.87
N GLN A 254 15.49 0.16 24.20
CA GLN A 254 15.81 -0.92 23.25
C GLN A 254 14.65 -1.36 22.31
N ASN A 255 13.45 -0.78 22.38
CA ASN A 255 12.27 -1.25 21.64
C ASN A 255 11.67 -0.26 20.62
N MET A 256 12.23 0.95 20.46
CA MET A 256 11.79 1.88 19.41
C MET A 256 12.73 1.77 18.21
N VAL A 257 12.18 1.47 17.03
CA VAL A 257 12.96 1.43 15.78
C VAL A 257 13.25 2.85 15.27
N TYR A 258 12.32 3.78 15.54
CA TYR A 258 12.42 5.17 15.12
C TYR A 258 12.25 6.11 16.30
N THR A 259 13.04 7.18 16.35
CA THR A 259 12.88 8.27 17.31
C THR A 259 11.70 9.14 16.88
N VAL A 260 10.75 9.35 17.80
CA VAL A 260 9.58 10.20 17.56
C VAL A 260 9.63 11.37 18.51
N ASP A 261 9.82 12.57 17.96
CA ASP A 261 9.72 13.82 18.71
C ASP A 261 8.36 14.49 18.50
N SER A 262 8.04 15.50 19.31
CA SER A 262 6.76 16.21 19.21
C SER A 262 6.56 16.87 17.83
N ARG A 263 7.63 17.26 17.14
CA ARG A 263 7.56 17.83 15.78
C ARG A 263 7.15 16.78 14.75
N THR A 264 7.67 15.57 14.87
CA THR A 264 7.28 14.43 14.03
C THR A 264 5.80 14.11 14.19
N ILE A 265 5.28 14.14 15.42
CA ILE A 265 3.85 13.95 15.71
C ILE A 265 3.02 15.00 14.98
N GLU A 266 3.40 16.28 15.07
CA GLU A 266 2.68 17.37 14.41
C GLU A 266 2.75 17.29 12.88
N SER A 267 3.92 16.92 12.35
CA SER A 267 4.11 16.69 10.91
C SER A 267 3.25 15.55 10.39
N GLU A 268 3.13 14.44 11.12
CA GLU A 268 2.31 13.29 10.73
C GLU A 268 0.82 13.66 10.68
N ILE A 269 0.33 14.38 11.70
CA ILE A 269 -1.06 14.87 11.73
C ILE A 269 -1.31 15.83 10.55
N GLY A 270 -0.33 16.68 10.21
CA GLY A 270 -0.37 17.53 9.04
C GLY A 270 -0.48 16.76 7.72
N ALA A 271 0.35 15.73 7.55
CA ALA A 271 0.33 14.84 6.38
C ALA A 271 -1.03 14.16 6.21
N ILE A 272 -1.60 13.62 7.30
CA ILE A 272 -2.92 13.00 7.32
C ILE A 272 -4.02 13.96 6.87
N ARG A 273 -3.99 15.20 7.35
CA ARG A 273 -4.98 16.20 6.94
C ARG A 273 -4.90 16.49 5.45
N GLN A 274 -3.69 16.49 4.88
CA GLN A 274 -3.48 16.61 3.45
C GLN A 274 -3.97 15.38 2.68
N MET A 275 -3.72 14.17 3.16
CA MET A 275 -4.26 12.93 2.58
C MET A 275 -5.79 12.96 2.51
N ILE A 276 -6.45 13.38 3.61
CA ILE A 276 -7.92 13.55 3.64
C ILE A 276 -8.37 14.54 2.58
N LYS A 277 -7.71 15.70 2.48
CA LYS A 277 -8.04 16.70 1.45
C LYS A 277 -7.89 16.17 0.03
N MET A 278 -6.84 15.39 -0.23
CA MET A 278 -6.55 14.85 -1.56
C MET A 278 -7.54 13.75 -1.98
N THR A 279 -7.95 12.88 -1.05
CA THR A 279 -8.95 11.81 -1.33
C THR A 279 -10.36 12.36 -1.59
N VAL A 280 -10.69 13.51 -0.98
CA VAL A 280 -11.93 14.27 -1.23
C VAL A 280 -11.90 14.91 -2.64
N GLY A 281 -10.74 15.44 -3.05
CA GLY A 281 -10.55 16.16 -4.31
C GLY A 281 -10.97 17.64 -4.24
N ARG A 282 -10.59 18.43 -5.26
CA ARG A 282 -10.70 19.91 -5.24
C ARG A 282 -12.13 20.46 -5.11
N GLN A 283 -13.11 19.75 -5.66
CA GLN A 283 -14.53 20.15 -5.68
C GLN A 283 -15.36 19.35 -4.66
N GLY A 284 -14.71 18.52 -3.84
CA GLY A 284 -15.40 17.68 -2.87
C GLY A 284 -15.74 18.44 -1.59
N ASN A 285 -16.59 17.84 -0.76
CA ASN A 285 -16.98 18.43 0.52
C ASN A 285 -15.95 18.09 1.60
N HIS A 286 -15.16 19.08 2.00
CA HIS A 286 -14.12 18.94 3.03
C HIS A 286 -14.63 19.05 4.47
N PHE A 287 -15.93 18.87 4.72
CA PHE A 287 -16.48 18.88 6.07
C PHE A 287 -15.97 17.66 6.85
N PRO A 288 -15.22 17.85 7.96
CA PRO A 288 -14.48 16.77 8.61
C PRO A 288 -15.35 15.93 9.56
N ILE A 289 -16.56 16.39 9.86
CA ILE A 289 -17.49 15.72 10.76
C ILE A 289 -18.36 14.77 9.96
N LEU A 290 -18.43 13.52 10.42
CA LEU A 290 -19.28 12.50 9.82
C LEU A 290 -20.77 12.78 10.08
N THR A 291 -21.52 12.83 8.99
CA THR A 291 -22.95 13.11 8.89
C THR A 291 -23.62 12.16 7.88
N SER A 292 -24.81 11.66 8.19
CA SER A 292 -25.55 10.78 7.28
C SER A 292 -25.95 11.42 5.97
N SER A 293 -26.15 12.74 5.95
CA SER A 293 -26.52 13.47 4.73
C SER A 293 -25.42 13.48 3.67
N LEU A 294 -24.17 13.23 4.06
CA LEU A 294 -23.02 13.24 3.15
C LEU A 294 -22.52 11.84 2.82
N LEU A 295 -23.03 10.80 3.49
CA LEU A 295 -22.68 9.41 3.19
C LEU A 295 -23.20 9.03 1.80
N PRO A 296 -22.33 8.48 0.93
CA PRO A 296 -22.76 7.89 -0.34
C PRO A 296 -23.85 6.86 -0.13
N ARG A 297 -24.93 6.91 -0.90
CA ARG A 297 -26.04 5.93 -0.79
C ARG A 297 -25.96 4.85 -1.87
N GLU A 298 -25.04 5.01 -2.81
CA GLU A 298 -24.78 4.08 -3.89
C GLU A 298 -24.18 2.75 -3.40
N THR A 299 -23.56 2.72 -2.22
CA THR A 299 -23.00 1.52 -1.60
C THR A 299 -23.06 1.57 -0.08
N ASN A 300 -23.23 0.41 0.54
CA ASN A 300 -23.03 0.20 1.98
C ASN A 300 -21.73 -0.58 2.27
N GLU A 301 -21.02 -1.01 1.23
CA GLU A 301 -19.73 -1.69 1.33
C GLU A 301 -18.60 -0.66 1.29
N TYR A 302 -18.48 0.19 2.30
CA TYR A 302 -17.41 1.19 2.39
C TYR A 302 -16.02 0.56 2.52
N ASN A 303 -14.95 1.35 2.43
CA ASN A 303 -13.57 0.91 2.64
C ASN A 303 -13.28 0.65 4.14
N PHE A 304 -14.10 -0.14 4.81
CA PHE A 304 -13.70 -0.80 6.05
C PHE A 304 -12.58 -1.78 5.77
N LYS A 305 -11.74 -2.06 6.77
CA LYS A 305 -10.46 -2.78 6.62
C LYS A 305 -10.54 -4.02 5.72
N ILE A 306 -11.44 -4.96 6.02
CA ILE A 306 -11.59 -6.21 5.23
C ILE A 306 -12.12 -5.94 3.83
N ASN A 307 -13.05 -4.99 3.66
CA ASN A 307 -13.54 -4.69 2.33
C ASN A 307 -12.47 -3.99 1.49
N ALA A 308 -11.72 -3.06 2.05
CA ALA A 308 -10.59 -2.42 1.38
C ALA A 308 -9.58 -3.48 0.90
N TYR A 309 -9.22 -4.44 1.76
CA TYR A 309 -8.38 -5.58 1.37
C TYR A 309 -8.96 -6.36 0.18
N LYS A 310 -10.24 -6.73 0.24
CA LYS A 310 -10.92 -7.45 -0.85
C LYS A 310 -10.88 -6.67 -2.16
N GLN A 311 -11.13 -5.35 -2.12
CA GLN A 311 -11.10 -4.53 -3.34
C GLN A 311 -9.67 -4.39 -3.90
N ILE A 312 -8.65 -4.32 -3.04
CA ILE A 312 -7.24 -4.33 -3.46
C ILE A 312 -6.92 -5.65 -4.16
N GLN A 313 -7.28 -6.80 -3.56
CA GLN A 313 -7.01 -8.10 -4.17
C GLN A 313 -7.67 -8.25 -5.54
N LYS A 314 -8.90 -7.77 -5.73
CA LYS A 314 -9.56 -7.76 -7.06
C LYS A 314 -8.78 -7.00 -8.14
N VAL A 315 -8.05 -5.95 -7.77
CA VAL A 315 -7.19 -5.22 -8.72
C VAL A 315 -5.87 -5.96 -8.90
N VAL A 316 -5.28 -6.48 -7.83
CA VAL A 316 -4.04 -7.29 -7.87
C VAL A 316 -4.22 -8.59 -8.67
N GLU A 317 -5.39 -9.19 -8.66
CA GLU A 317 -5.72 -10.36 -9.51
C GLU A 317 -5.57 -10.03 -11.02
N LEU A 318 -5.88 -8.79 -11.41
CA LEU A 318 -5.72 -8.32 -12.79
C LEU A 318 -4.32 -7.77 -13.03
N ASP A 319 -3.73 -7.11 -12.04
CA ASP A 319 -2.40 -6.52 -12.10
C ASP A 319 -1.52 -7.10 -10.99
N TYR A 320 -1.11 -8.36 -11.19
CA TYR A 320 -0.38 -9.12 -10.18
C TYR A 320 1.01 -8.55 -9.89
N THR A 321 1.52 -7.72 -10.79
CA THR A 321 2.84 -7.07 -10.71
C THR A 321 2.80 -5.70 -10.01
N VAL A 322 1.63 -5.19 -9.62
CA VAL A 322 1.51 -3.83 -9.04
C VAL A 322 2.35 -3.61 -7.79
N PHE A 323 2.62 -4.67 -7.03
CA PHE A 323 3.46 -4.65 -5.83
C PHE A 323 4.84 -5.24 -6.03
N ASP A 324 5.18 -5.64 -7.26
CA ASP A 324 6.50 -6.17 -7.56
C ASP A 324 7.51 -5.05 -7.71
N ARG A 325 8.62 -5.16 -6.99
CA ARG A 325 9.76 -4.25 -7.10
C ARG A 325 11.03 -5.03 -7.38
N THR A 326 11.69 -4.67 -8.48
CA THR A 326 12.97 -5.27 -8.87
C THR A 326 14.13 -4.42 -8.34
N TRP A 327 15.01 -5.04 -7.55
CA TRP A 327 16.26 -4.46 -7.05
C TRP A 327 17.41 -5.43 -7.30
N ARG A 328 18.48 -4.97 -7.97
CA ARG A 328 19.65 -5.79 -8.32
C ARG A 328 19.27 -7.15 -8.94
N GLN A 329 18.38 -7.13 -9.94
CA GLN A 329 17.85 -8.31 -10.66
C GLN A 329 16.90 -9.23 -9.87
N ASN A 330 16.74 -9.01 -8.55
CA ASN A 330 15.78 -9.75 -7.73
C ASN A 330 14.46 -8.98 -7.65
N THR A 331 13.36 -9.67 -7.95
CA THR A 331 12.01 -9.10 -7.84
C THR A 331 11.35 -9.60 -6.56
N SER A 332 10.87 -8.68 -5.73
CA SER A 332 10.17 -8.98 -4.48
C SER A 332 8.80 -8.30 -4.48
N ARG A 333 7.79 -9.02 -3.98
CA ARG A 333 6.43 -8.46 -3.77
C ARG A 333 6.39 -7.69 -2.45
N ILE A 334 6.11 -6.40 -2.51
CA ILE A 334 6.16 -5.48 -1.37
C ILE A 334 4.85 -4.65 -1.34
N PRO A 335 3.80 -5.15 -0.67
CA PRO A 335 2.54 -4.44 -0.58
C PRO A 335 2.71 -3.15 0.25
N PRO A 336 2.15 -2.00 -0.20
CA PRO A 336 2.22 -0.74 0.53
C PRO A 336 1.33 -0.79 1.79
N TYR A 337 1.63 0.09 2.74
CA TYR A 337 0.67 0.43 3.79
C TYR A 337 -0.53 1.16 3.20
N VAL A 338 -1.72 0.84 3.70
CA VAL A 338 -2.97 1.48 3.31
C VAL A 338 -3.55 2.19 4.52
N ILE A 339 -3.65 3.52 4.41
CA ILE A 339 -4.17 4.39 5.46
C ILE A 339 -5.62 4.71 5.12
N LEU A 340 -6.55 4.18 5.92
CA LEU A 340 -7.97 4.47 5.80
C LEU A 340 -8.26 5.80 6.48
N VAL A 341 -8.50 6.82 5.67
CA VAL A 341 -8.72 8.18 6.16
C VAL A 341 -10.21 8.46 6.38
N PRO A 342 -10.57 9.16 7.48
CA PRO A 342 -11.95 9.52 7.76
C PRO A 342 -12.47 10.56 6.76
N GLY A 343 -13.78 10.57 6.60
CA GLY A 343 -14.46 11.52 5.72
C GLY A 343 -14.84 10.94 4.36
N TYR A 344 -15.31 11.85 3.50
CA TYR A 344 -15.95 11.52 2.22
C TYR A 344 -14.99 11.75 1.07
N GLY A 345 -14.71 10.71 0.29
CA GLY A 345 -13.83 10.86 -0.86
C GLY A 345 -14.17 9.86 -1.94
N ASN A 346 -13.82 10.19 -3.18
CA ASN A 346 -14.03 9.30 -4.33
C ASN A 346 -12.72 8.76 -4.91
N TYR A 347 -11.58 9.27 -4.45
CA TYR A 347 -10.28 8.97 -5.01
C TYR A 347 -9.38 8.39 -3.92
N GLY A 348 -8.68 7.31 -4.25
CA GLY A 348 -7.49 6.90 -3.52
C GLY A 348 -6.25 7.63 -4.06
N ILE A 349 -5.22 7.77 -3.24
CA ILE A 349 -3.96 8.40 -3.63
C ILE A 349 -2.77 7.57 -3.20
N CYS A 350 -1.68 7.66 -3.97
CA CYS A 350 -0.37 7.26 -3.47
C CYS A 350 0.27 8.47 -2.78
N TRP A 351 0.52 8.34 -1.47
CA TRP A 351 1.22 9.35 -0.70
C TRP A 351 2.72 9.25 -0.90
N GLU A 352 3.25 8.03 -0.84
CA GLU A 352 4.67 7.76 -1.00
C GLU A 352 4.85 6.39 -1.64
N PRO A 353 5.57 6.25 -2.77
CA PRO A 353 5.74 4.95 -3.42
C PRO A 353 6.63 4.02 -2.60
N TYR A 354 7.67 4.54 -1.96
CA TYR A 354 8.54 3.86 -1.03
C TYR A 354 9.51 4.86 -0.36
N ASP A 355 10.24 4.40 0.65
CA ASP A 355 11.26 5.19 1.31
C ASP A 355 12.44 5.46 0.38
N LYS A 356 12.73 6.75 0.15
CA LYS A 356 13.85 7.23 -0.68
C LYS A 356 15.19 6.59 -0.34
N TYR A 357 15.44 6.27 0.94
CA TYR A 357 16.70 5.71 1.41
C TYR A 357 16.71 4.18 1.37
N ASN A 358 15.58 3.54 1.67
CA ASN A 358 15.42 2.10 1.54
C ASN A 358 14.57 1.73 0.31
N LYS A 359 15.17 1.81 -0.88
CA LYS A 359 14.50 1.45 -2.13
C LYS A 359 14.23 -0.05 -2.29
N ALA A 360 14.91 -0.90 -1.54
CA ALA A 360 14.90 -2.34 -1.75
C ALA A 360 13.72 -3.01 -1.04
N THR A 361 13.49 -2.71 0.25
CA THR A 361 12.49 -3.42 1.08
C THR A 361 11.41 -2.54 1.69
N SER A 362 11.55 -1.21 1.68
CA SER A 362 10.54 -0.33 2.30
C SER A 362 9.19 -0.41 1.61
N LYS A 363 8.12 -0.29 2.40
CA LYS A 363 6.74 -0.23 1.92
C LYS A 363 6.38 1.21 1.55
N GLY A 364 5.60 1.37 0.48
CA GLY A 364 4.93 2.63 0.19
C GLY A 364 3.75 2.89 1.11
N ARG A 365 3.07 4.02 0.89
CA ARG A 365 1.89 4.49 1.62
C ARG A 365 0.84 4.94 0.62
N ILE A 366 -0.35 4.36 0.72
CA ILE A 366 -1.55 4.73 -0.04
C ILE A 366 -2.60 5.20 0.94
N ALA A 367 -3.32 6.27 0.62
CA ALA A 367 -4.46 6.71 1.41
C ALA A 367 -5.78 6.43 0.67
N LEU A 368 -6.75 5.86 1.38
CA LEU A 368 -8.09 5.57 0.87
C LEU A 368 -9.14 6.22 1.77
N PRO A 369 -10.13 6.95 1.22
CA PRO A 369 -11.25 7.44 2.00
C PRO A 369 -12.11 6.24 2.43
N ILE A 370 -12.52 6.21 3.70
CA ILE A 370 -13.42 5.17 4.22
C ILE A 370 -14.75 5.25 3.46
N PHE A 371 -15.38 6.42 3.44
CA PHE A 371 -16.70 6.62 2.87
C PHE A 371 -16.58 7.12 1.43
N CYS A 372 -16.71 6.20 0.48
CA CYS A 372 -16.62 6.46 -0.95
C CYS A 372 -17.82 5.89 -1.72
N LYS A 373 -18.16 6.51 -2.85
CA LYS A 373 -19.25 6.03 -3.72
C LYS A 373 -18.94 4.68 -4.35
N ASN A 374 -17.68 4.49 -4.76
CA ASN A 374 -17.22 3.26 -5.39
C ASN A 374 -15.83 2.88 -4.83
N PRO A 375 -15.78 1.96 -3.85
CA PRO A 375 -14.56 1.42 -3.26
C PRO A 375 -13.57 0.88 -4.29
N ARG A 376 -14.05 0.09 -5.25
CA ARG A 376 -13.20 -0.52 -6.29
C ARG A 376 -12.54 0.56 -7.15
N PHE A 377 -13.29 1.61 -7.52
CA PHE A 377 -12.76 2.75 -8.26
C PHE A 377 -11.69 3.49 -7.46
N ALA A 378 -11.97 3.84 -6.19
CA ALA A 378 -11.02 4.55 -5.34
C ALA A 378 -9.71 3.76 -5.18
N VAL A 379 -9.79 2.44 -4.98
CA VAL A 379 -8.64 1.54 -4.92
C VAL A 379 -7.88 1.50 -6.26
N THR A 380 -8.59 1.39 -7.38
CA THR A 380 -7.96 1.35 -8.72
C THR A 380 -7.20 2.65 -9.00
N VAL A 381 -7.76 3.81 -8.63
CA VAL A 381 -7.10 5.11 -8.75
C VAL A 381 -5.82 5.14 -7.90
N ALA A 382 -5.90 4.71 -6.64
CA ALA A 382 -4.77 4.65 -5.72
C ALA A 382 -3.64 3.77 -6.25
N LEU A 383 -3.97 2.58 -6.78
CA LEU A 383 -3.00 1.62 -7.31
C LEU A 383 -2.39 2.09 -8.63
N GLY A 384 -3.16 2.78 -9.48
CA GLY A 384 -2.64 3.43 -10.68
C GLY A 384 -1.66 4.55 -10.34
N ASP A 385 -2.00 5.41 -9.36
CA ASP A 385 -1.11 6.46 -8.86
C ASP A 385 0.16 5.88 -8.24
N PHE A 386 0.02 4.83 -7.42
CA PHE A 386 1.13 4.10 -6.82
C PHE A 386 2.06 3.52 -7.87
N ARG A 387 1.50 2.84 -8.88
CA ARG A 387 2.28 2.24 -9.97
C ARG A 387 3.08 3.28 -10.73
N TRP A 388 2.44 4.40 -11.08
CA TRP A 388 3.12 5.49 -11.79
C TRP A 388 4.27 6.06 -10.98
N GLN A 389 4.04 6.37 -9.69
CA GLN A 389 5.06 6.94 -8.81
C GLN A 389 6.22 5.97 -8.59
N CYS A 390 5.94 4.69 -8.32
CA CYS A 390 6.96 3.64 -8.20
C CYS A 390 7.82 3.55 -9.46
N ALA A 391 7.20 3.46 -10.64
CA ALA A 391 7.92 3.35 -11.90
C ALA A 391 8.78 4.60 -12.18
N LYS A 392 8.23 5.79 -11.92
CA LYS A 392 8.93 7.07 -12.12
C LYS A 392 10.13 7.21 -11.20
N GLU A 393 9.99 6.90 -9.91
CA GLU A 393 11.09 7.01 -8.95
C GLU A 393 12.18 5.95 -9.17
N MET A 394 11.81 4.75 -9.63
CA MET A 394 12.76 3.70 -9.97
C MET A 394 13.59 4.07 -11.21
N ALA A 395 12.96 4.66 -12.23
CA ALA A 395 13.65 5.14 -13.42
C ALA A 395 14.56 6.34 -13.15
N GLY A 396 14.30 7.10 -12.07
CA GLY A 396 15.16 8.21 -11.65
C GLY A 396 15.28 9.27 -12.75
N TYR A 397 16.49 9.57 -13.19
CA TYR A 397 16.74 10.55 -14.26
C TYR A 397 16.24 10.08 -15.64
N HIS A 398 16.10 8.78 -15.85
CA HIS A 398 15.70 8.18 -17.13
C HIS A 398 14.19 7.99 -17.27
N TRP A 399 13.38 8.58 -16.39
CA TRP A 399 11.93 8.37 -16.41
C TRP A 399 11.23 8.84 -17.70
N MET A 400 11.87 9.72 -18.48
CA MET A 400 11.41 10.21 -19.80
C MET A 400 12.08 9.48 -20.97
N ASP A 401 12.99 8.53 -20.73
CA ASP A 401 13.72 7.83 -21.79
C ASP A 401 12.80 6.80 -22.46
N PRO A 402 12.48 6.94 -23.77
CA PRO A 402 11.54 6.04 -24.45
C PRO A 402 12.01 4.57 -24.49
N THR A 403 13.32 4.33 -24.34
CA THR A 403 13.88 2.99 -24.33
C THR A 403 13.65 2.27 -23.00
N GLU A 404 13.30 2.99 -21.94
CA GLU A 404 13.25 2.50 -20.57
C GLU A 404 11.83 2.47 -19.97
N GLY A 405 11.42 1.26 -19.56
CA GLY A 405 10.32 1.06 -18.61
C GLY A 405 8.93 1.54 -19.05
N LEU A 406 8.05 1.68 -18.06
CA LEU A 406 6.66 2.10 -18.23
C LEU A 406 6.54 3.60 -18.49
N THR A 407 7.22 4.42 -17.69
CA THR A 407 7.07 5.87 -17.71
C THR A 407 7.65 6.50 -18.95
N GLY A 408 8.79 6.00 -19.44
CA GLY A 408 9.44 6.51 -20.64
C GLY A 408 8.60 6.31 -21.90
N LYS A 409 8.12 5.07 -22.11
CA LYS A 409 7.21 4.74 -23.22
C LYS A 409 5.89 5.50 -23.17
N TYR A 410 5.34 5.69 -21.97
CA TYR A 410 4.11 6.48 -21.81
C TYR A 410 4.37 7.97 -22.08
N TYR A 411 5.51 8.51 -21.63
CA TYR A 411 5.93 9.88 -21.92
C TYR A 411 6.11 10.13 -23.43
N GLU A 412 6.75 9.19 -24.13
CA GLU A 412 6.89 9.21 -25.59
C GLU A 412 5.52 9.29 -26.28
N TYR A 413 4.59 8.39 -25.93
CA TYR A 413 3.22 8.40 -26.45
C TYR A 413 2.53 9.76 -26.27
N ILE A 414 2.60 10.35 -25.08
CA ILE A 414 2.00 11.68 -24.82
C ILE A 414 2.63 12.76 -25.71
N THR A 415 3.96 12.72 -25.86
CA THR A 415 4.73 13.71 -26.62
C THR A 415 4.44 13.62 -28.11
N GLU A 416 4.47 12.41 -28.69
CA GLU A 416 4.19 12.18 -30.11
C GLU A 416 2.76 12.60 -30.50
N ASN A 417 1.80 12.32 -29.62
CA ASN A 417 0.39 12.66 -29.83
C ASN A 417 0.04 14.10 -29.40
N LYS A 418 1.01 14.88 -28.89
CA LYS A 418 0.83 16.27 -28.43
C LYS A 418 -0.31 16.43 -27.43
N ILE A 419 -0.49 15.44 -26.56
CA ILE A 419 -1.57 15.41 -25.57
C ILE A 419 -1.26 16.42 -24.46
N LYS A 420 -2.20 17.31 -24.17
CA LYS A 420 -2.07 18.30 -23.10
C LYS A 420 -2.66 17.76 -21.80
N GLY A 421 -1.96 17.96 -20.68
CA GLY A 421 -2.45 17.60 -19.36
C GLY A 421 -1.32 17.17 -18.44
N ASP A 422 -1.68 16.89 -17.19
CA ASP A 422 -0.76 16.25 -16.27
C ASP A 422 -0.61 14.76 -16.63
N ILE A 423 0.61 14.34 -16.99
CA ILE A 423 0.91 13.00 -17.50
C ILE A 423 0.48 11.92 -16.50
N LYS A 424 0.67 12.17 -15.20
CA LYS A 424 0.29 11.24 -14.14
C LYS A 424 -1.23 11.04 -14.11
N THR A 425 -1.98 12.14 -14.16
CA THR A 425 -3.45 12.10 -14.20
C THR A 425 -3.94 11.32 -15.43
N LEU A 426 -3.38 11.58 -16.61
CA LEU A 426 -3.71 10.85 -17.84
C LEU A 426 -3.40 9.35 -17.71
N PHE A 427 -2.24 8.99 -17.16
CA PHE A 427 -1.88 7.60 -16.90
C PHE A 427 -2.89 6.90 -15.99
N ILE A 428 -3.33 7.56 -14.92
CA ILE A 428 -4.28 7.00 -13.97
C ILE A 428 -5.65 6.78 -14.64
N GLU A 429 -6.10 7.71 -15.48
CA GLU A 429 -7.34 7.57 -16.26
C GLU A 429 -7.28 6.36 -17.19
N ASP A 430 -6.18 6.20 -17.92
CA ASP A 430 -5.97 5.03 -18.79
C ASP A 430 -5.83 3.74 -17.97
N TYR A 431 -5.17 3.76 -16.80
CA TYR A 431 -5.07 2.61 -15.91
C TYR A 431 -6.45 2.16 -15.39
N ILE A 432 -7.34 3.10 -15.09
CA ILE A 432 -8.72 2.79 -14.71
C ILE A 432 -9.43 2.08 -15.86
N LEU A 433 -9.29 2.55 -17.10
CA LEU A 433 -9.87 1.91 -18.28
C LEU A 433 -9.26 0.52 -18.53
N TRP A 434 -7.95 0.36 -18.29
CA TRP A 434 -7.28 -0.94 -18.38
C TRP A 434 -7.90 -1.97 -17.46
N ILE A 435 -8.00 -1.63 -16.16
CA ILE A 435 -8.50 -2.54 -15.13
C ILE A 435 -10.02 -2.77 -15.25
N THR A 436 -10.80 -1.79 -15.67
CA THR A 436 -12.28 -1.87 -15.63
C THR A 436 -12.96 -2.14 -16.98
N LYS A 437 -12.26 -1.99 -18.11
CA LYS A 437 -12.82 -2.17 -19.45
C LYS A 437 -12.02 -3.15 -20.28
N GLU A 438 -10.71 -2.94 -20.39
CA GLU A 438 -9.86 -3.79 -21.24
C GLU A 438 -9.72 -5.20 -20.67
N SER A 439 -9.72 -5.37 -19.35
CA SER A 439 -9.80 -6.68 -18.68
C SER A 439 -11.05 -7.49 -19.04
N GLU A 440 -12.15 -6.82 -19.42
CA GLU A 440 -13.40 -7.46 -19.85
C GLU A 440 -13.43 -7.70 -21.37
N GLY A 441 -12.45 -7.18 -22.11
CA GLY A 441 -12.39 -7.16 -23.58
C GLY A 441 -13.09 -5.97 -24.22
N ILE A 442 -13.51 -4.97 -23.44
CA ILE A 442 -14.12 -3.75 -23.93
C ILE A 442 -13.01 -2.75 -24.30
N GLN A 443 -12.81 -2.57 -25.60
CA GLN A 443 -11.77 -1.70 -26.14
C GLN A 443 -12.14 -0.21 -25.92
N LYS A 444 -11.43 0.45 -25.01
CA LYS A 444 -11.57 1.88 -24.70
C LYS A 444 -10.27 2.66 -24.80
N LEU A 445 -9.14 1.99 -24.62
CA LEU A 445 -7.82 2.62 -24.70
C LEU A 445 -7.40 2.89 -26.15
N ASN A 446 -6.52 3.88 -26.31
CA ASN A 446 -5.75 4.03 -27.54
C ASN A 446 -4.92 2.76 -27.80
N LYS A 447 -4.72 2.41 -29.08
CA LYS A 447 -3.91 1.28 -29.52
C LYS A 447 -2.50 1.30 -28.92
N ASP A 448 -1.86 2.46 -28.84
CA ASP A 448 -0.48 2.58 -28.37
C ASP A 448 -0.41 2.39 -26.85
N VAL A 449 -1.34 3.00 -26.09
CA VAL A 449 -1.45 2.79 -24.65
C VAL A 449 -1.74 1.33 -24.32
N ARG A 450 -2.65 0.68 -25.07
CA ARG A 450 -2.93 -0.75 -24.91
C ARG A 450 -1.67 -1.59 -25.10
N TYR A 451 -0.83 -1.26 -26.09
CA TYR A 451 0.44 -1.96 -26.31
C TYR A 451 1.42 -1.74 -25.15
N ILE A 452 1.54 -0.51 -24.65
CA ILE A 452 2.39 -0.18 -23.50
C ILE A 452 1.94 -0.99 -22.26
N PHE A 453 0.64 -1.01 -21.97
CA PHE A 453 0.09 -1.69 -20.80
C PHE A 453 0.16 -3.21 -20.94
N TRP A 454 -0.10 -3.77 -22.12
CA TRP A 454 0.02 -5.21 -22.35
C TRP A 454 1.40 -5.77 -21.96
N ARG A 455 2.46 -4.96 -22.12
CA ARG A 455 3.85 -5.32 -21.80
C ARG A 455 4.28 -4.92 -20.39
N ASN A 456 3.96 -3.71 -19.95
CA ASN A 456 4.48 -3.15 -18.70
C ASN A 456 3.50 -3.23 -17.53
N VAL A 457 2.23 -3.55 -17.81
CA VAL A 457 1.11 -3.71 -16.86
C VAL A 457 0.36 -5.02 -17.21
N PRO A 458 1.07 -6.16 -17.27
CA PRO A 458 0.54 -7.36 -17.89
C PRO A 458 -0.62 -7.97 -17.10
N PHE A 459 -1.69 -8.32 -17.80
CA PHE A 459 -2.71 -9.22 -17.26
C PHE A 459 -2.15 -10.64 -17.04
N PRO A 460 -2.77 -11.46 -16.17
CA PRO A 460 -2.42 -12.87 -16.03
C PRO A 460 -2.51 -13.61 -17.36
N ASP A 461 -1.65 -14.61 -17.56
CA ASP A 461 -1.56 -15.36 -18.82
C ASP A 461 -2.90 -15.98 -19.24
N LYS A 462 -3.65 -16.53 -18.27
CA LYS A 462 -5.00 -17.06 -18.50
C LYS A 462 -5.94 -15.98 -19.08
N LEU A 463 -5.93 -14.78 -18.50
CA LEU A 463 -6.78 -13.68 -18.97
C LEU A 463 -6.33 -13.20 -20.35
N LYS A 464 -5.03 -13.13 -20.62
CA LYS A 464 -4.50 -12.77 -21.95
C LYS A 464 -4.96 -13.73 -23.03
N GLU A 465 -4.97 -15.04 -22.74
CA GLU A 465 -5.48 -16.05 -23.64
C GLU A 465 -6.98 -15.86 -23.89
N GLU A 466 -7.79 -15.68 -22.84
CA GLU A 466 -9.23 -15.42 -22.96
C GLU A 466 -9.54 -14.17 -23.80
N LEU A 467 -8.79 -13.09 -23.59
CA LEU A 467 -8.92 -11.85 -24.37
C LEU A 467 -8.57 -12.06 -25.85
N SER A 468 -7.64 -12.98 -26.16
CA SER A 468 -7.23 -13.28 -27.54
C SER A 468 -8.37 -13.82 -28.41
N TYR A 469 -9.39 -14.42 -27.79
CA TYR A 469 -10.59 -14.92 -28.47
C TYR A 469 -11.67 -13.83 -28.65
N LYS A 470 -11.62 -12.74 -27.88
CA LYS A 470 -12.65 -11.69 -27.87
C LYS A 470 -12.51 -10.64 -28.97
N GLY A 471 -11.36 -10.56 -29.65
CA GLY A 471 -11.19 -9.62 -30.75
C GLY A 471 -9.82 -9.68 -31.43
N PHE A 472 -9.78 -9.18 -32.67
CA PHE A 472 -8.59 -9.20 -33.53
C PHE A 472 -7.36 -8.54 -32.88
N TYR A 473 -7.53 -7.37 -32.25
CA TYR A 473 -6.41 -6.64 -31.64
C TYR A 473 -5.75 -7.39 -30.47
N TYR A 474 -6.53 -8.02 -29.60
CA TYR A 474 -5.98 -8.82 -28.50
C TYR A 474 -5.30 -10.09 -29.02
N ASN A 475 -5.85 -10.70 -30.08
CA ASN A 475 -5.23 -11.84 -30.75
C ASN A 475 -3.83 -11.49 -31.30
N GLU A 476 -3.69 -10.32 -31.94
CA GLU A 476 -2.38 -9.84 -32.43
C GLU A 476 -1.39 -9.59 -31.29
N LEU A 477 -1.83 -8.96 -30.20
CA LEU A 477 -0.99 -8.71 -29.02
C LEU A 477 -0.49 -10.02 -28.41
N TYR A 478 -1.38 -10.99 -28.25
CA TYR A 478 -1.06 -12.31 -27.73
C TYR A 478 -0.06 -13.06 -28.62
N LYS A 479 -0.29 -13.10 -29.93
CA LYS A 479 0.66 -13.72 -30.89
C LYS A 479 2.05 -13.08 -30.82
N LYS A 480 2.13 -11.75 -30.83
CA LYS A 480 3.41 -11.02 -30.70
C LYS A 480 4.10 -11.29 -29.37
N GLU A 481 3.35 -11.53 -28.30
CA GLU A 481 3.91 -11.94 -27.02
C GLU A 481 4.49 -13.35 -27.08
N MET A 482 3.78 -14.30 -27.67
CA MET A 482 4.28 -15.68 -27.83
C MET A 482 5.55 -15.73 -28.67
N THR A 483 5.62 -15.00 -29.79
CA THR A 483 6.84 -14.89 -30.59
C THR A 483 8.00 -14.29 -29.79
N TYR A 484 7.72 -13.25 -29.00
CA TYR A 484 8.74 -12.63 -28.15
C TYR A 484 9.26 -13.59 -27.07
N ARG A 485 8.37 -14.36 -26.42
CA ARG A 485 8.76 -15.37 -25.42
C ARG A 485 9.64 -16.46 -26.05
N MET A 486 9.28 -16.94 -27.25
CA MET A 486 10.08 -17.91 -28.00
C MET A 486 11.45 -17.40 -28.41
N SER A 487 11.63 -16.09 -28.61
CA SER A 487 12.94 -15.50 -28.94
C SER A 487 13.88 -15.32 -27.73
N LYS A 488 13.36 -15.51 -26.51
CA LYS A 488 14.11 -15.33 -25.25
C LYS A 488 14.46 -16.64 -24.54
N ASN A 489 13.79 -17.73 -24.90
CA ASN A 489 14.20 -19.09 -24.55
C ASN A 489 15.22 -19.58 -25.58
#